data_AF-A0A3N5PGC2-F1
#
_entry.id   AF-A0A3N5PGC2-F1
#
_cell.length_a   1.000
_cell.length_b   1.000
_cell.length_c   1.000
_cell.angle_alpha   90.00
_cell.angle_beta   90.00
_cell.angle_gamma   90.00
#
_symmetry.space_group_name_H-M   'P 1'
#
loop_
_entity.id
_entity.type
_entity.pdbx_description
1 polymer ?
#
loop_
_entity_poly.entity_id
_entity_poly.type
_entity_poly.pdbx_seq_one_letter_code
_entity_poly.pdbx_strand_id
1 'polypeptide(L)'
;QINTNDENQKNIFKRSTHFNPVDLVCGLKDYKGTNFDLQNYVDNQSGIITKKSKDGIELKALELPGLWNGSMADWTTIFVEVPISTFNPVKEVNDLLRKEHQG
;
A
#
# COMPACT_ATOMS: atom_id res chain seq x y z
N GLN A 1 7.12 5.99 -4.95
CA GLN A 1 6.71 5.89 -6.36
C GLN A 1 7.88 5.36 -7.18
N ILE A 2 7.60 4.59 -8.23
CA ILE A 2 8.64 4.05 -9.12
C ILE A 2 8.88 5.07 -10.23
N ASN A 3 10.11 5.58 -10.33
CA ASN A 3 10.51 6.43 -11.44
C ASN A 3 10.91 5.56 -12.63
N THR A 4 10.06 5.46 -13.64
CA THR A 4 10.33 4.65 -14.84
C THR A 4 11.43 5.22 -15.75
N ASN A 5 11.82 6.48 -15.54
CA ASN A 5 12.94 7.11 -16.23
C ASN A 5 14.28 6.82 -15.55
N ASP A 6 14.26 6.26 -14.33
CA ASP A 6 15.44 5.75 -13.63
C ASP A 6 15.63 4.28 -14.00
N GLU A 7 16.67 4.00 -14.78
CA GLU A 7 16.95 2.63 -15.27
C GLU A 7 17.23 1.65 -14.11
N ASN A 8 17.76 2.10 -12.97
CA ASN A 8 17.95 1.23 -11.82
C ASN A 8 16.61 0.80 -11.21
N GLN A 9 15.71 1.75 -10.98
CA GLN A 9 14.38 1.46 -10.44
C GLN A 9 13.56 0.60 -11.40
N LYS A 10 13.67 0.85 -12.70
CA LYS A 10 13.03 0.05 -13.75
C LYS A 10 13.53 -1.39 -13.77
N ASN A 11 14.84 -1.60 -13.60
CA ASN A 11 15.42 -2.94 -13.54
C ASN A 11 15.01 -3.70 -12.28
N ILE A 12 14.92 -3.04 -11.12
CA ILE A 12 14.37 -3.63 -9.90
C ILE A 12 12.92 -4.04 -10.13
N PHE A 13 12.10 -3.13 -10.65
CA PHE A 13 10.67 -3.39 -10.89
C PHE A 13 10.43 -4.58 -11.83
N LYS A 14 11.21 -4.69 -12.91
CA LYS A 14 11.11 -5.83 -13.85
C LYS A 14 11.48 -7.18 -13.23
N ARG A 15 12.28 -7.18 -12.16
CA ARG A 15 12.72 -8.39 -11.45
C ARG A 15 11.85 -8.71 -10.23
N SER A 16 11.00 -7.78 -9.80
CA SER A 16 10.05 -8.01 -8.72
C SER A 16 9.10 -9.15 -9.07
N THR A 17 8.96 -10.12 -8.17
CA THR A 17 8.12 -11.31 -8.38
C THR A 17 6.81 -11.27 -7.60
N HIS A 18 6.71 -10.40 -6.59
CA HIS A 18 5.56 -10.31 -5.70
C HIS A 18 4.91 -8.93 -5.78
N PHE A 19 3.58 -8.92 -5.65
CA PHE A 19 2.78 -7.72 -5.48
C PHE A 19 2.03 -7.84 -4.15
N ASN A 20 1.95 -6.75 -3.40
CA ASN A 20 1.19 -6.72 -2.16
C ASN A 20 -0.18 -6.05 -2.40
N PRO A 21 -1.29 -6.79 -2.26
CA PRO A 21 -2.65 -6.24 -2.40
C PRO A 21 -3.09 -5.37 -1.22
N VAL A 22 -2.27 -5.26 -0.17
CA VAL A 22 -2.59 -4.58 1.10
C VAL A 22 -3.67 -5.33 1.91
N ASP A 23 -3.71 -6.65 1.75
CA ASP A 23 -4.44 -7.53 2.65
C ASP A 23 -3.63 -7.72 3.93
N LEU A 24 -4.12 -7.19 5.05
CA LEU A 24 -3.39 -7.12 6.31
C LEU A 24 -4.17 -7.83 7.43
N VAL A 25 -3.45 -8.66 8.19
CA VAL A 25 -3.92 -9.19 9.47
C VAL A 25 -3.05 -8.59 10.58
N CYS A 26 -3.65 -7.79 11.45
CA CYS A 26 -2.92 -7.05 12.48
C CYS A 26 -3.05 -7.73 13.86
N GLY A 27 -1.92 -8.08 14.46
CA GLY A 27 -1.84 -8.38 15.89
C GLY A 27 -1.87 -7.08 16.69
N LEU A 28 -3.04 -6.69 17.20
CA LEU A 28 -3.22 -5.40 17.90
C LEU A 28 -2.81 -5.43 19.38
N LYS A 29 -2.31 -6.56 19.87
CA LYS A 29 -1.92 -6.77 21.27
C LYS A 29 -0.51 -7.30 21.38
N ASP A 30 0.18 -6.88 22.43
CA ASP A 30 1.49 -7.41 22.79
C ASP A 30 1.37 -8.83 23.39
N TYR A 31 2.54 -9.43 23.68
CA TYR A 31 2.63 -10.76 24.28
C TYR A 31 2.02 -10.87 25.69
N LYS A 32 1.67 -9.75 26.32
CA LYS A 32 0.98 -9.67 27.63
C LYS A 32 -0.52 -9.40 27.47
N GLY A 33 -1.03 -9.24 26.26
CA GLY A 33 -2.42 -8.94 25.97
C GLY A 33 -2.79 -7.46 26.03
N THR A 34 -1.81 -6.57 26.16
CA THR A 34 -2.00 -5.11 26.17
C THR A 34 -2.14 -4.61 24.74
N ASN A 35 -3.12 -3.74 24.48
CA ASN A 35 -3.28 -3.15 23.15
C ASN A 35 -2.09 -2.25 22.81
N PHE A 36 -1.61 -2.33 21.58
CA PHE A 36 -0.70 -1.34 21.04
C PHE A 36 -1.43 -0.03 20.75
N ASP A 37 -0.80 1.09 21.08
CA ASP A 37 -1.16 2.38 20.50
C ASP A 37 -0.38 2.56 19.19
N LEU A 38 -1.08 2.38 18.07
CA LEU A 38 -0.48 2.39 16.74
C LEU A 38 0.11 3.76 16.36
N GLN A 39 -0.34 4.85 16.99
CA GLN A 39 0.18 6.20 16.71
C GLN A 39 1.66 6.34 17.10
N ASN A 40 2.12 5.54 18.07
CA ASN A 40 3.52 5.53 18.49
C ASN A 40 4.48 4.96 17.42
N TYR A 41 3.96 4.30 16.38
CA TYR A 41 4.75 3.67 15.32
C TYR A 41 4.61 4.40 13.98
N VAL A 42 4.14 5.65 14.01
CA VAL A 42 4.04 6.53 12.84
C VAL A 42 5.31 7.38 12.72
N ASP A 43 6.01 7.26 11.60
CA ASP A 43 7.08 8.19 11.25
C ASP A 43 6.48 9.49 10.66
N ASN A 44 6.30 10.49 11.52
CA ASN A 44 5.78 11.80 11.14
C ASN A 44 6.74 12.65 10.28
N GLN A 45 7.99 12.24 10.11
CA GLN A 45 8.93 12.88 9.20
C GLN A 45 8.83 12.34 7.77
N SER A 46 8.10 11.23 7.58
CA SER A 46 7.87 10.63 6.27
C SER A 46 6.66 11.23 5.55
N GLY A 47 6.55 10.94 4.27
CA GLY A 47 5.48 11.43 3.41
C GLY A 47 5.79 11.22 1.93
N ILE A 48 4.78 11.38 1.08
CA ILE A 48 4.94 11.28 -0.37
C ILE A 48 4.45 12.57 -1.02
N ILE A 49 5.24 13.13 -1.93
CA ILE A 49 4.77 14.20 -2.81
C ILE A 49 4.15 13.55 -4.04
N THR A 50 2.85 13.75 -4.24
CA THR A 50 2.13 13.30 -5.43
C THR A 50 1.78 14.48 -6.33
N LYS A 51 1.69 14.22 -7.64
CA LYS A 51 1.11 15.16 -8.59
C LYS A 51 -0.35 14.80 -8.78
N LYS A 52 -1.24 15.77 -8.59
CA LYS A 52 -2.69 15.62 -8.84
C LYS A 52 -3.14 16.70 -9.81
N SER A 53 -4.27 16.47 -10.47
CA SER A 53 -4.98 17.52 -11.18
C SER A 53 -6.29 17.77 -10.46
N LYS A 54 -6.64 19.05 -10.28
CA LYS A 54 -7.95 19.46 -9.79
C LYS A 54 -8.44 20.61 -10.66
N ASP A 55 -9.64 20.47 -11.22
CA ASP A 55 -10.27 21.47 -12.09
C ASP A 55 -9.36 21.91 -13.26
N GLY A 56 -8.59 20.95 -13.81
CA GLY A 56 -7.64 21.18 -14.91
C GLY A 56 -6.30 21.79 -14.48
N ILE A 57 -6.10 22.09 -13.20
CA ILE A 57 -4.86 22.67 -12.67
C ILE A 57 -4.00 21.55 -12.08
N GLU A 58 -2.73 21.47 -12.53
CA GLU A 58 -1.74 20.60 -11.91
C GLU A 58 -1.32 21.15 -10.54
N LEU A 59 -1.34 20.27 -9.53
CA LEU A 59 -0.92 20.59 -8.18
C LEU A 59 0.00 19.51 -7.62
N LYS A 60 0.92 19.93 -6.76
CA LYS A 60 1.69 19.01 -5.92
C LYS A 60 0.96 18.89 -4.59
N ALA A 61 0.67 17.67 -4.19
CA ALA A 61 0.09 17.35 -2.88
C ALA A 61 1.15 16.66 -2.02
N LEU A 62 1.25 17.07 -0.76
CA LEU A 62 1.96 16.31 0.26
C LEU A 62 0.97 15.33 0.90
N GLU A 63 1.20 14.04 0.70
CA GLU A 63 0.49 12.98 1.38
C GLU A 63 1.24 12.66 2.67
N LEU A 64 0.55 12.83 3.80
CA LEU A 64 1.03 12.42 5.11
C LEU A 64 1.35 10.92 5.12
N PRO A 65 2.10 10.43 6.12
CA PRO A 65 2.33 9.01 6.29
C PRO A 65 1.02 8.23 6.18
N GLY A 66 0.96 7.34 5.19
CA GLY A 66 0.03 6.23 5.12
C GLY A 66 0.78 4.94 5.47
N LEU A 67 0.08 3.80 5.41
CA LEU A 67 0.62 2.50 5.83
C LEU A 67 2.05 2.28 5.32
N TRP A 68 2.25 2.18 4.01
CA TRP A 68 3.54 1.84 3.40
C TRP A 68 4.59 2.95 3.43
N ASN A 69 4.20 4.20 3.69
CA ASN A 69 5.07 5.37 3.61
C ASN A 69 5.22 6.09 4.96
N GLY A 70 5.03 5.37 6.07
CA GLY A 70 5.46 5.84 7.38
C GLY A 70 4.54 5.49 8.54
N SER A 71 3.24 5.20 8.33
CA SER A 71 2.34 4.87 9.44
C SER A 71 2.61 3.51 10.08
N MET A 72 3.39 2.66 9.42
CA MET A 72 3.79 1.34 9.93
C MET A 72 5.31 1.20 10.10
N ALA A 73 6.05 2.31 10.24
CA ALA A 73 7.51 2.34 10.13
C ALA A 73 8.22 1.28 11.00
N ASP A 74 7.73 1.07 12.22
CA ASP A 74 8.33 0.16 13.20
C ASP A 74 7.50 -1.12 13.45
N TRP A 75 6.63 -1.49 12.50
CA TRP A 75 5.86 -2.73 12.64
C TRP A 75 6.71 -3.96 12.34
N THR A 76 6.63 -4.97 13.20
CA THR A 76 7.12 -6.32 12.85
C THR A 76 6.20 -6.92 11.79
N THR A 77 6.68 -6.99 10.56
CA THR A 77 5.89 -7.39 9.39
C THR A 77 6.37 -8.72 8.84
N ILE A 78 5.44 -9.64 8.60
CA ILE A 78 5.69 -10.93 7.95
C ILE A 78 4.88 -10.97 6.66
N PHE A 79 5.54 -11.29 5.54
CA PHE A 79 4.88 -11.47 4.25
C PHE A 79 4.56 -12.94 4.03
N VAL A 80 3.32 -13.22 3.60
CA VAL A 80 2.83 -14.56 3.31
C VAL A 80 2.31 -14.58 1.88
N GLU A 81 2.79 -15.50 1.07
CA GLU A 81 2.26 -15.74 -0.27
C GLU A 81 0.91 -16.46 -0.17
N VAL A 82 -0.07 -15.97 -0.91
CA VAL A 82 -1.44 -16.49 -0.94
C VAL A 82 -1.87 -16.79 -2.37
N PRO A 83 -2.81 -17.72 -2.60
CA PRO A 83 -3.33 -18.00 -3.93
C PRO A 83 -3.93 -16.75 -4.58
N ILE A 84 -3.72 -16.56 -5.88
CA ILE A 84 -4.23 -15.38 -6.61
C ILE A 84 -5.75 -15.19 -6.47
N SER A 85 -6.50 -16.27 -6.25
CA SER A 85 -7.96 -16.26 -6.07
C SER A 85 -8.42 -15.48 -4.84
N THR A 86 -7.54 -15.21 -3.87
CA THR A 86 -7.88 -14.39 -2.70
C THR A 86 -7.94 -12.90 -3.04
N PHE A 87 -7.44 -12.48 -4.21
CA PHE A 87 -7.36 -11.09 -4.61
C PHE A 87 -8.23 -10.79 -5.84
N ASN A 88 -9.40 -10.17 -5.61
CA ASN A 88 -10.37 -9.80 -6.65
C ASN A 88 -10.58 -8.27 -6.68
N PRO A 89 -9.64 -7.48 -7.23
CA PRO A 89 -9.75 -6.03 -7.24
C PRO A 89 -10.71 -5.54 -8.32
N VAL A 90 -11.43 -4.45 -8.01
CA VAL A 90 -12.23 -3.68 -8.97
C VAL A 90 -11.52 -2.35 -9.20
N LYS A 91 -10.94 -2.15 -10.39
CA LYS A 91 -10.24 -0.93 -10.80
C LYS A 91 -11.06 -0.11 -11.81
N GLU A 92 -11.76 -0.80 -12.71
CA GLU A 92 -12.66 -0.23 -13.70
C GLU A 92 -14.08 -0.73 -13.51
N VAL A 93 -15.06 -0.01 -14.07
CA VAL A 93 -16.48 -0.41 -14.01
C VAL A 93 -16.68 -1.81 -14.58
N ASN A 94 -15.94 -2.18 -15.63
CA ASN A 94 -16.03 -3.50 -16.25
C ASN A 94 -15.50 -4.63 -15.36
N ASP A 95 -14.68 -4.34 -14.35
CA ASP A 95 -14.21 -5.37 -13.42
C ASP A 95 -15.37 -5.95 -12.61
N LEU A 96 -16.44 -5.17 -12.39
CA LEU A 96 -17.65 -5.64 -11.73
C LEU A 96 -18.37 -6.76 -12.49
N LEU A 97 -18.17 -6.88 -13.81
CA LEU A 97 -18.80 -7.93 -14.63
C LEU A 97 -18.18 -9.32 -14.44
N ARG A 98 -17.04 -9.41 -13.73
CA ARG A 98 -16.41 -10.69 -13.44
C ARG A 98 -17.27 -11.52 -12.48
N LYS A 99 -17.24 -12.84 -12.60
CA LYS A 99 -18.13 -13.76 -11.86
C LYS A 99 -17.98 -13.60 -10.33
N GLU A 100 -16.78 -13.26 -9.90
CA GLU A 100 -16.40 -13.03 -8.50
C GLU A 100 -17.15 -11.84 -7.87
N HIS A 101 -17.79 -10.98 -8.68
CA HIS A 101 -18.49 -9.76 -8.25
C HIS A 101 -20.00 -9.73 -8.61
N GLN A 102 -20.55 -10.83 -9.14
CA GLN A 102 -21.94 -10.90 -9.63
C GLN A 102 -22.90 -11.62 -8.66
N GLY A 103 -22.60 -11.62 -7.36
CA GLY A 103 -23.41 -12.21 -6.29
C GLY A 103 -24.53 -11.33 -5.78
#